data_AF-A0A3Q1K7B6-F1
#
_entry.id   AF-A0A3Q1K7B6-F1
#
_cell.length_a   1.000
_cell.length_b   1.000
_cell.length_c   1.000
_cell.angle_alpha   90.00
_cell.angle_beta   90.00
_cell.angle_gamma   90.00
#
_symmetry.space_group_name_H-M   'P 1'
#
loop_
_entity.id
_entity.type
_entity.pdbx_description
1 polymer ?
#
loop_
_entity_poly.entity_id
_entity_poly.type
_entity_poly.pdbx_seq_one_letter_code
_entity_poly.pdbx_strand_id
1 'polypeptide(L)'
;MKTLILVLCCVICSKVETNVFFHSQYQFGDIIAFPRKKICGCGPALYSHYAIYVGNENIPGKEPDQDIFHRIRKLDEYGDISCTFGSLSGETDHNKANYLDQTEGYTIGDHTTMTDRIKEMTDQEKCRNYHLTKNNCEHLVTYVRYGRPHSEQVCNRLNSIPSTCFLNLRTVIITIITFNCSAIGV
;
A
#
# COMPACT_ATOMS: atom_id res chain seq x y z
N MET A 1 32.43 30.17 54.19
CA MET A 1 31.64 31.03 53.28
C MET A 1 32.14 30.79 51.86
N LYS A 2 31.35 30.07 51.06
CA LYS A 2 30.71 30.58 49.83
C LYS A 2 31.61 30.53 48.58
N THR A 3 31.43 29.44 47.83
CA THR A 3 31.10 29.42 46.39
C THR A 3 31.97 30.23 45.42
N LEU A 4 32.61 29.55 44.46
CA LEU A 4 32.63 29.95 43.04
C LEU A 4 33.05 28.73 42.17
N ILE A 5 32.08 27.95 41.67
CA ILE A 5 31.70 27.81 40.24
C ILE A 5 32.88 27.22 39.42
N LEU A 6 33.00 25.91 39.14
CA LEU A 6 32.05 24.97 38.50
C LEU A 6 31.49 25.53 37.18
N VAL A 7 32.32 25.67 36.14
CA VAL A 7 32.01 25.45 34.70
C VAL A 7 33.32 25.55 33.91
N LEU A 8 34.03 24.42 33.76
CA LEU A 8 34.99 24.23 32.64
C LEU A 8 34.88 22.80 32.10
N CYS A 9 33.64 22.32 31.99
CA CYS A 9 33.27 21.07 31.30
C CYS A 9 32.20 21.31 30.22
N CYS A 10 32.08 22.54 29.70
CA CYS A 10 31.09 22.92 28.69
C CYS A 10 31.65 23.06 27.27
N VAL A 11 32.79 22.42 26.96
CA VAL A 11 33.31 22.34 25.57
C VAL A 11 33.63 20.90 25.20
N ILE A 12 32.70 20.00 25.52
CA ILE A 12 32.50 18.80 24.72
C ILE A 12 31.05 18.83 24.26
N CYS A 13 30.72 19.89 23.53
CA CYS A 13 29.59 19.88 22.61
C CYS A 13 29.99 19.01 21.41
N SER A 14 30.35 17.75 21.67
CA SER A 14 30.11 16.71 20.69
C SER A 14 28.61 16.74 20.52
N LYS A 15 28.17 17.37 19.42
CA LYS A 15 26.88 17.12 18.81
C LYS A 15 26.80 15.62 18.63
N VAL A 16 26.33 14.94 19.67
CA VAL A 16 25.70 13.65 19.50
C VAL A 16 24.44 14.03 18.76
N GLU A 17 24.55 14.06 17.43
CA GLU A 17 23.42 13.84 16.57
C GLU A 17 22.88 12.51 17.06
N THR A 18 21.92 12.58 17.98
CA THR A 18 21.01 11.49 18.24
C THR A 18 20.28 11.34 16.92
N ASN A 19 20.90 10.58 16.02
CA ASN A 19 20.19 9.80 15.03
C ASN A 19 19.28 8.90 15.85
N VAL A 20 18.16 9.48 16.30
CA VAL A 20 17.00 8.73 16.73
C VAL A 20 16.58 8.07 15.45
N PHE A 21 17.20 6.92 15.19
CA PHE A 21 16.82 6.00 14.16
C PHE A 21 15.46 5.51 14.64
N PHE A 22 14.42 6.30 14.32
CA PHE A 22 13.06 5.82 14.37
C PHE A 22 13.06 4.65 13.41
N HIS A 23 13.31 3.45 13.95
CA HIS A 23 13.05 2.23 13.24
C HIS A 23 11.55 2.28 12.99
N SER A 24 11.20 2.72 11.79
CA SER A 24 9.87 2.49 11.27
C SER A 24 9.58 1.01 11.49
N GLN A 25 8.39 0.72 12.00
CA GLN A 25 7.89 -0.66 12.12
C GLN A 25 7.85 -1.40 10.75
N TYR A 26 8.09 -0.65 9.67
CA TYR A 26 8.13 -1.11 8.29
C TYR A 26 9.56 -1.08 7.73
N GLN A 27 9.83 -2.08 6.91
CA GLN A 27 11.01 -2.18 6.06
C GLN A 27 10.64 -1.85 4.63
N PHE A 28 11.62 -1.45 3.82
CA PHE A 28 11.41 -1.19 2.40
C PHE A 28 10.69 -2.36 1.72
N GLY A 29 9.65 -2.05 0.95
CA GLY A 29 8.85 -3.04 0.23
C GLY A 29 7.74 -3.68 1.05
N ASP A 30 7.60 -3.37 2.34
CA ASP A 30 6.45 -3.81 3.13
C ASP A 30 5.14 -3.24 2.56
N ILE A 31 4.12 -4.10 2.46
CA ILE A 31 2.77 -3.70 2.13
C ILE A 31 2.10 -3.19 3.41
N ILE A 32 1.60 -1.97 3.37
CA ILE A 32 0.82 -1.34 4.43
C ILE A 32 -0.64 -1.30 4.00
N ALA A 33 -1.53 -1.83 4.84
CA ALA A 33 -2.98 -1.68 4.69
C ALA A 33 -3.47 -0.54 5.59
N PHE A 34 -4.41 0.25 5.06
CA PHE A 34 -5.13 1.30 5.78
C PHE A 34 -6.62 0.93 5.80
N PRO A 35 -7.09 0.25 6.86
CA PRO A 35 -8.49 -0.13 6.98
C PRO A 35 -9.39 1.11 6.96
N ARG A 36 -10.32 1.19 6.00
CA ARG A 36 -11.29 2.30 5.99
C ARG A 36 -12.42 1.98 6.96
N LYS A 37 -12.55 2.82 8.00
CA LYS A 37 -13.68 2.75 8.95
C LYS A 37 -15.00 3.03 8.21
N LYS A 38 -16.08 2.33 8.58
CA LYS A 38 -17.42 2.64 8.09
C LYS A 38 -17.91 3.98 8.65
N ILE A 39 -18.74 4.67 7.87
CA ILE A 39 -19.46 5.89 8.27
C ILE A 39 -20.37 5.67 9.50
N CYS A 40 -20.81 4.43 9.77
CA CYS A 40 -21.78 4.11 10.83
C CYS A 40 -21.29 3.12 11.92
N GLY A 41 -19.98 2.90 12.08
CA GLY A 41 -19.42 2.21 13.26
C GLY A 41 -19.71 0.70 13.46
N CYS A 42 -20.57 0.07 12.65
CA CYS A 42 -20.94 -1.35 12.82
C CYS A 42 -20.54 -2.23 11.61
N GLY A 43 -19.71 -3.25 11.86
CA GLY A 43 -19.33 -4.32 10.92
C GLY A 43 -17.93 -4.19 10.30
N PRO A 44 -17.41 -5.24 9.63
CA PRO A 44 -16.04 -5.27 9.10
C PRO A 44 -15.81 -4.17 8.04
N ALA A 45 -14.56 -3.69 7.93
CA ALA A 45 -14.14 -2.72 6.93
C ALA A 45 -14.52 -3.22 5.52
N LEU A 46 -15.14 -2.35 4.71
CA LEU A 46 -15.64 -2.75 3.38
C LEU A 46 -14.51 -2.89 2.35
N TYR A 47 -13.41 -2.18 2.57
CA TYR A 47 -12.15 -2.22 1.82
C TYR A 47 -11.07 -1.44 2.59
N SER A 48 -9.82 -1.82 2.38
CA SER A 48 -8.61 -1.12 2.83
C SER A 48 -7.95 -0.43 1.64
N HIS A 49 -7.35 0.73 1.88
CA HIS A 49 -6.35 1.29 0.97
C HIS A 49 -5.01 0.59 1.20
N TYR A 50 -4.12 0.55 0.19
CA TYR A 50 -2.80 -0.07 0.33
C TYR A 50 -1.70 0.82 -0.21
N ALA A 51 -0.53 0.73 0.42
CA ALA A 51 0.70 1.36 -0.02
C ALA A 51 1.91 0.43 0.15
N ILE A 52 2.99 0.70 -0.58
CA ILE A 52 4.32 0.14 -0.33
C ILE A 52 5.10 1.13 0.54
N TYR A 53 5.73 0.65 1.61
CA TYR A 53 6.69 1.43 2.36
C TYR A 53 7.99 1.59 1.58
N VAL A 54 8.37 2.82 1.29
CA VAL A 54 9.63 3.17 0.59
C VAL A 54 10.63 3.85 1.50
N GLY A 55 10.22 4.30 2.69
CA GLY A 55 11.12 4.92 3.67
C GLY A 55 11.92 6.10 3.07
N ASN A 56 13.22 6.14 3.37
CA ASN A 56 14.12 7.20 2.92
C ASN A 56 14.81 6.91 1.57
N GLU A 57 14.30 5.94 0.81
CA GLU A 57 14.91 5.58 -0.48
C GLU A 57 14.88 6.76 -1.46
N ASN A 58 15.96 6.89 -2.24
CA ASN A 58 16.08 7.93 -3.25
C ASN A 58 15.47 7.44 -4.58
N ILE A 59 14.16 7.67 -4.75
CA ILE A 59 13.41 7.26 -5.93
C ILE A 59 12.98 8.54 -6.70
N PRO A 60 13.14 8.59 -8.04
CA PRO A 60 12.73 9.76 -8.81
C PRO A 60 11.27 10.16 -8.56
N GLY A 61 11.05 11.46 -8.33
CA GLY A 61 9.72 12.02 -8.07
C GLY A 61 9.20 11.86 -6.63
N LYS A 62 10.00 11.28 -5.73
CA LYS A 62 9.70 11.19 -4.30
C LYS A 62 10.32 12.37 -3.55
N GLU A 63 9.51 13.09 -2.79
CA GLU A 63 9.97 14.18 -1.92
C GLU A 63 10.56 13.65 -0.59
N PRO A 64 11.35 14.46 0.14
CA PRO A 64 12.04 14.03 1.36
C PRO A 64 11.14 13.57 2.51
N ASP A 65 9.92 14.10 2.62
CA ASP A 65 8.94 13.83 3.69
C ASP A 65 7.96 12.68 3.36
N GLN A 66 8.09 12.13 2.16
CA GLN A 66 7.29 10.99 1.69
C GLN A 66 8.00 9.68 2.02
N ASP A 67 7.25 8.66 2.41
CA ASP A 67 7.80 7.36 2.82
C ASP A 67 6.92 6.18 2.36
N ILE A 68 5.86 6.46 1.62
CA ILE A 68 4.99 5.46 1.01
C ILE A 68 4.76 5.73 -0.47
N PHE A 69 4.55 4.66 -1.25
CA PHE A 69 4.11 4.72 -2.65
C PHE A 69 2.77 4.02 -2.80
N HIS A 70 1.79 4.69 -3.40
CA HIS A 70 0.42 4.20 -3.47
C HIS A 70 -0.35 4.69 -4.69
N ARG A 71 -1.49 4.06 -4.94
CA ARG A 71 -2.44 4.48 -5.99
C ARG A 71 -3.57 5.29 -5.36
N ILE A 72 -3.77 6.52 -5.81
CA ILE A 72 -4.87 7.37 -5.36
C ILE A 72 -5.74 7.80 -6.54
N ARG A 73 -6.97 8.21 -6.22
CA ARG A 73 -7.79 9.02 -7.12
C ARG A 73 -7.48 10.48 -6.81
N LYS A 74 -7.10 11.26 -7.81
CA LYS A 74 -6.91 12.71 -7.67
C LYS A 74 -8.23 13.39 -7.32
N LEU A 75 -8.14 14.49 -6.58
CA LEU A 75 -9.29 15.32 -6.19
C LEU A 75 -9.57 16.43 -7.22
N ASP A 76 -9.18 16.23 -8.48
CA ASP A 76 -9.48 17.14 -9.58
C ASP A 76 -10.88 16.86 -10.17
N GLU A 77 -11.35 17.76 -11.04
CA GLU A 77 -12.70 17.71 -11.65
C GLU A 77 -12.98 16.39 -12.37
N TYR A 78 -11.94 15.74 -12.90
CA TYR A 78 -12.03 14.48 -13.64
C TYR A 78 -11.83 13.24 -12.76
N GLY A 79 -11.19 13.39 -11.60
CA GLY A 79 -10.94 12.33 -10.64
C GLY A 79 -10.03 11.24 -11.21
N ASP A 80 -8.93 11.65 -11.83
CA ASP A 80 -7.98 10.76 -12.50
C ASP A 80 -7.24 9.84 -11.52
N ILE A 81 -6.95 8.60 -11.93
CA ILE A 81 -6.15 7.66 -11.13
C ILE A 81 -4.67 7.98 -11.30
N SER A 82 -3.94 7.97 -10.18
CA SER A 82 -2.51 8.29 -10.15
C SER A 82 -1.76 7.41 -9.17
N CYS A 83 -0.55 7.01 -9.53
CA CYS A 83 0.39 6.33 -8.65
C CYS A 83 1.41 7.38 -8.21
N THR A 84 1.48 7.62 -6.91
CA THR A 84 2.24 8.74 -6.34
C THR A 84 2.90 8.33 -5.04
N PHE A 85 3.87 9.13 -4.63
CA PHE A 85 4.42 9.09 -3.29
C PHE A 85 3.53 9.91 -2.34
N GLY A 86 3.54 9.49 -1.08
CA GLY A 86 2.81 10.13 0.02
C GLY A 86 3.55 9.93 1.33
N SER A 87 2.97 10.45 2.41
CA SER A 87 3.54 10.34 3.75
C SER A 87 2.63 9.52 4.65
N LEU A 88 3.23 8.62 5.42
CA LEU A 88 2.59 7.85 6.47
C LEU A 88 2.32 8.70 7.71
N SER A 89 3.08 9.79 7.92
CA SER A 89 2.92 10.67 9.08
C SER A 89 1.60 11.45 8.98
N GLY A 90 0.54 10.90 9.55
CA GLY A 90 -0.83 11.42 9.47
C GLY A 90 -1.89 10.33 9.44
N GLU A 91 -1.50 9.11 9.07
CA GLU A 91 -2.34 7.93 9.14
C GLU A 91 -2.16 7.27 10.51
N THR A 92 -3.27 6.99 11.20
CA THR A 92 -3.24 6.44 12.58
C THR A 92 -3.71 5.00 12.67
N ASP A 93 -4.39 4.50 11.62
CA ASP A 93 -4.96 3.16 11.56
C ASP A 93 -4.40 2.44 10.33
N HIS A 94 -3.28 1.76 10.54
CA HIS A 94 -2.58 1.03 9.49
C HIS A 94 -1.83 -0.18 10.04
N ASN A 95 -1.65 -1.21 9.21
CA ASN A 95 -0.98 -2.45 9.60
C ASN A 95 -0.15 -3.04 8.45
N LYS A 96 0.88 -3.82 8.79
CA LYS A 96 1.62 -4.62 7.81
C LYS A 96 0.68 -5.68 7.22
N ALA A 97 0.75 -5.90 5.91
CA ALA A 97 -0.16 -6.77 5.17
C ALA A 97 0.57 -7.59 4.09
N ASN A 98 1.73 -8.16 4.43
CA ASN A 98 2.47 -9.05 3.53
C ASN A 98 1.90 -10.48 3.53
N TYR A 99 0.60 -10.64 3.31
CA TYR A 99 -0.09 -11.92 3.49
C TYR A 99 0.27 -13.00 2.45
N LEU A 100 0.95 -12.63 1.35
CA LEU A 100 1.42 -13.57 0.31
C LEU A 100 2.88 -14.01 0.48
N ASP A 101 3.61 -13.52 1.49
CA ASP A 101 5.03 -13.87 1.70
C ASP A 101 5.27 -15.38 1.88
N GLN A 102 4.27 -16.10 2.39
CA GLN A 102 4.32 -17.55 2.63
C GLN A 102 3.46 -18.35 1.65
N THR A 103 2.88 -17.70 0.64
CA THR A 103 2.00 -18.34 -0.33
C THR A 103 2.80 -18.94 -1.48
N GLU A 104 2.57 -20.22 -1.79
CA GLU A 104 3.22 -20.90 -2.90
C GLU A 104 2.99 -20.16 -4.23
N GLY A 105 4.05 -20.03 -5.04
CA GLY A 105 4.01 -19.33 -6.32
C GLY A 105 4.17 -17.81 -6.23
N TYR A 106 4.37 -17.25 -5.03
CA TYR A 106 4.78 -15.86 -4.82
C TYR A 106 6.23 -15.79 -4.38
N THR A 107 6.98 -14.83 -4.92
CA THR A 107 8.38 -14.59 -4.56
C THR A 107 8.57 -13.10 -4.31
N ILE A 108 9.18 -12.77 -3.18
CA ILE A 108 9.48 -11.37 -2.82
C ILE A 108 10.59 -10.88 -3.76
N GLY A 109 10.33 -9.77 -4.45
CA GLY A 109 11.35 -9.10 -5.26
C GLY A 109 12.46 -8.54 -4.37
N ASP A 110 13.68 -8.49 -4.89
CA ASP A 110 14.76 -7.79 -4.20
C ASP A 110 14.58 -6.25 -4.27
N HIS A 111 15.45 -5.53 -3.59
CA HIS A 111 15.39 -4.06 -3.51
C HIS A 111 15.39 -3.39 -4.88
N THR A 112 16.30 -3.81 -5.76
CA THR A 112 16.44 -3.24 -7.12
C THR A 112 15.20 -3.53 -7.95
N THR A 113 14.71 -4.76 -7.92
CA THR A 113 13.51 -5.20 -8.65
C THR A 113 12.27 -4.42 -8.20
N MET A 114 12.06 -4.26 -6.88
CA MET A 114 10.93 -3.49 -6.36
C MET A 114 11.06 -2.01 -6.72
N THR A 115 12.26 -1.43 -6.61
CA THR A 115 12.54 -0.06 -7.03
C THR A 115 12.23 0.17 -8.51
N ASP A 116 12.61 -0.75 -9.39
CA ASP A 116 12.35 -0.63 -10.82
C ASP A 116 10.86 -0.75 -11.17
N ARG A 117 10.12 -1.61 -10.47
CA ARG A 117 8.66 -1.67 -10.57
C ARG A 117 7.99 -0.40 -10.07
N ILE A 118 8.50 0.22 -9.00
CA ILE A 118 8.01 1.52 -8.53
C ILE A 118 8.22 2.57 -9.62
N LYS A 119 9.44 2.69 -10.17
CA LYS A 119 9.75 3.63 -11.27
C LYS A 119 8.85 3.39 -12.47
N GLU A 120 8.65 2.14 -12.86
CA GLU A 120 7.71 1.79 -13.93
C GLU A 120 6.30 2.34 -13.65
N MET A 121 5.82 2.21 -12.42
CA MET A 121 4.48 2.66 -12.04
C MET A 121 4.40 4.17 -11.77
N THR A 122 5.53 4.90 -11.75
CA THR A 122 5.51 6.39 -11.76
C THR A 122 5.09 6.94 -13.13
N ASP A 123 5.25 6.16 -14.19
CA ASP A 123 4.65 6.45 -15.49
C ASP A 123 3.12 6.40 -15.35
N GLN A 124 2.50 7.58 -15.45
CA GLN A 124 1.07 7.71 -15.23
C GLN A 124 0.25 7.02 -16.31
N GLU A 125 0.77 6.84 -17.53
CA GLU A 125 0.07 6.04 -18.54
C GLU A 125 0.04 4.58 -18.14
N LYS A 126 1.15 4.02 -17.64
CA LYS A 126 1.18 2.64 -17.13
C LYS A 126 0.34 2.46 -15.87
N CYS A 127 0.38 3.44 -14.96
CA CYS A 127 -0.49 3.43 -13.79
C CYS A 127 -1.98 3.47 -14.20
N ARG A 128 -2.33 4.29 -15.19
CA ARG A 128 -3.73 4.47 -15.64
C ARG A 128 -4.23 3.38 -16.57
N ASN A 129 -3.37 2.77 -17.40
CA ASN A 129 -3.70 1.70 -18.37
C ASN A 129 -4.01 0.35 -17.71
N TYR A 130 -4.56 0.43 -16.50
CA TYR A 130 -4.86 -0.67 -15.63
C TYR A 130 -6.43 -0.71 -15.46
N HIS A 131 -7.13 -1.66 -16.14
CA HIS A 131 -8.57 -2.08 -16.05
C HIS A 131 -9.13 -2.81 -14.79
N LEU A 132 -10.41 -2.62 -14.43
CA LEU A 132 -11.06 -2.88 -13.10
C LEU A 132 -11.86 -4.21 -12.86
N THR A 133 -11.24 -5.39 -12.79
CA THR A 133 -11.65 -6.42 -11.78
C THR A 133 -10.51 -6.79 -10.85
N LYS A 134 -9.46 -5.99 -10.82
CA LYS A 134 -8.16 -6.33 -11.40
C LYS A 134 -7.20 -5.22 -10.98
N ASN A 135 -7.66 -3.97 -10.78
CA ASN A 135 -6.74 -2.81 -10.79
C ASN A 135 -6.91 -1.75 -9.67
N ASN A 136 -6.97 -2.21 -8.42
CA ASN A 136 -7.04 -1.37 -7.21
C ASN A 136 -5.65 -1.13 -6.57
N CYS A 137 -5.62 -0.44 -5.43
CA CYS A 137 -4.40 -0.16 -4.67
C CYS A 137 -3.67 -1.44 -4.24
N GLU A 138 -4.39 -2.53 -3.95
CA GLU A 138 -3.83 -3.82 -3.56
C GLU A 138 -3.04 -4.48 -4.69
N HIS A 139 -3.54 -4.38 -5.92
CA HIS A 139 -2.84 -4.92 -7.07
C HIS A 139 -1.55 -4.16 -7.40
N LEU A 140 -1.50 -2.84 -7.18
CA LEU A 140 -0.27 -2.07 -7.33
C LEU A 140 0.80 -2.59 -6.36
N VAL A 141 0.47 -2.70 -5.08
CA VAL A 141 1.45 -3.06 -4.05
C VAL A 141 1.90 -4.53 -4.18
N THR A 142 1.01 -5.43 -4.58
CA THR A 142 1.36 -6.83 -4.84
C THR A 142 2.19 -6.99 -6.12
N TYR A 143 1.92 -6.19 -7.17
CA TYR A 143 2.80 -6.12 -8.34
C TYR A 143 4.20 -5.65 -7.96
N VAL A 144 4.33 -4.56 -7.19
CA VAL A 144 5.64 -4.06 -6.75
C VAL A 144 6.40 -5.14 -5.96
N ARG A 145 5.78 -5.70 -4.92
CA ARG A 145 6.45 -6.66 -4.02
C ARG A 145 6.72 -8.00 -4.68
N TYR A 146 5.77 -8.56 -5.43
CA TYR A 146 5.85 -9.95 -5.90
C TYR A 146 5.99 -10.09 -7.43
N GLY A 147 5.90 -8.99 -8.18
CA GLY A 147 5.88 -9.01 -9.65
C GLY A 147 4.55 -9.47 -10.24
N ARG A 148 3.56 -9.74 -9.39
CA ARG A 148 2.26 -10.26 -9.79
C ARG A 148 1.13 -9.53 -9.07
N PRO A 149 0.21 -8.89 -9.81
CA PRO A 149 -0.93 -8.23 -9.19
C PRO A 149 -1.89 -9.26 -8.58
N HIS A 150 -2.38 -8.98 -7.37
CA HIS A 150 -3.34 -9.80 -6.64
C HIS A 150 -4.28 -8.92 -5.79
N SER A 151 -5.52 -9.36 -5.55
CA SER A 151 -6.43 -8.71 -4.61
C SER A 151 -7.41 -9.69 -3.95
N GLU A 152 -7.34 -9.79 -2.63
CA GLU A 152 -8.29 -10.56 -1.84
C GLU A 152 -9.63 -9.83 -1.66
N GLN A 153 -9.62 -8.50 -1.73
CA GLN A 153 -10.83 -7.68 -1.57
C GLN A 153 -11.90 -7.97 -2.63
N VAL A 154 -11.49 -8.35 -3.85
CA VAL A 154 -12.42 -8.72 -4.92
C VAL A 154 -12.85 -10.18 -4.80
N CYS A 155 -11.93 -11.10 -4.49
CA CYS A 155 -12.23 -12.53 -4.36
C CYS A 155 -13.19 -12.82 -3.18
N ASN A 156 -13.04 -12.13 -2.04
CA ASN A 156 -13.92 -12.33 -0.88
C ASN A 156 -15.35 -11.78 -1.08
N ARG A 157 -15.51 -10.72 -1.89
CA ARG A 157 -16.83 -10.13 -2.15
C ARG A 157 -17.74 -11.04 -2.99
N LEU A 158 -17.17 -11.82 -3.93
CA LEU A 158 -17.92 -12.78 -4.75
C LEU A 158 -18.34 -14.05 -3.99
N ASN A 159 -17.56 -14.49 -3.00
CA ASN A 159 -17.91 -15.62 -2.12
C ASN A 159 -18.98 -15.27 -1.07
N SER A 160 -19.29 -13.96 -0.90
CA SER A 160 -20.23 -13.46 0.10
C SER A 160 -21.64 -13.18 -0.43
N ILE A 161 -21.91 -13.44 -1.73
CA ILE A 161 -23.27 -13.38 -2.28
C ILE A 161 -23.99 -14.69 -1.88
N PRO A 162 -24.96 -14.67 -0.95
CA PRO A 162 -25.77 -15.86 -0.70
C PRO A 162 -26.55 -16.18 -1.98
N SER A 163 -26.59 -17.46 -2.38
CA SER A 163 -27.27 -17.98 -3.57
C SER A 163 -28.80 -17.72 -3.63
N THR A 164 -29.33 -16.87 -2.75
CA THR A 164 -30.76 -16.60 -2.58
C THR A 164 -31.19 -15.21 -3.06
N CYS A 165 -30.28 -14.35 -3.55
CA CYS A 165 -30.66 -13.07 -4.15
C CYS A 165 -30.82 -13.15 -5.68
N PHE A 166 -31.53 -14.18 -6.16
CA PHE A 166 -32.17 -14.14 -7.48
C PHE A 166 -33.59 -13.64 -7.29
N LEU A 167 -33.76 -12.31 -7.30
CA LEU A 167 -35.08 -11.74 -7.54
C LEU A 167 -35.48 -12.10 -8.97
N ASN A 168 -36.48 -12.98 -9.05
CA ASN A 168 -37.53 -13.05 -10.07
C ASN A 168 -37.44 -11.97 -11.16
N LEU A 169 -36.65 -12.22 -12.19
CA LEU A 169 -36.90 -11.69 -13.53
C LEU A 169 -36.40 -12.74 -14.51
N ARG A 170 -37.34 -13.28 -15.29
CA ARG A 170 -37.09 -14.32 -16.27
C ARG A 170 -35.94 -13.93 -17.20
N THR A 171 -35.01 -14.86 -17.35
CA THR A 171 -34.08 -15.00 -18.48
C THR A 171 -32.95 -13.97 -18.57
N VAL A 172 -31.87 -14.20 -17.81
CA VAL A 172 -30.51 -14.00 -18.35
C VAL A 172 -29.67 -15.20 -17.92
N ILE A 173 -29.19 -15.95 -18.89
CA ILE A 173 -28.37 -17.15 -18.74
C ILE A 173 -27.07 -16.77 -18.04
N ILE A 174 -26.86 -17.26 -16.82
CA ILE A 174 -25.56 -17.16 -16.15
C ILE A 174 -24.71 -18.32 -16.65
N THR A 175 -23.83 -18.02 -17.59
CA THR A 175 -22.65 -18.83 -17.86
C THR A 175 -21.83 -18.83 -16.57
N ILE A 176 -21.78 -19.97 -15.87
CA ILE A 176 -20.86 -20.18 -14.75
C ILE A 176 -19.46 -20.17 -15.33
N ILE A 177 -18.79 -19.01 -15.30
CA ILE A 177 -17.35 -18.95 -15.50
C ILE A 177 -16.72 -19.24 -14.14
N THR A 178 -16.19 -20.44 -13.97
CA THR A 178 -15.27 -20.75 -12.86
C THR A 178 -14.02 -19.88 -13.03
N PHE A 179 -13.96 -18.75 -12.33
CA PHE A 179 -12.76 -17.90 -12.28
C PHE A 179 -11.82 -18.47 -11.22
N ASN A 180 -10.71 -19.06 -11.65
CA ASN A 180 -9.58 -19.32 -10.77
C ASN A 180 -8.92 -17.98 -10.39
N CYS A 181 -8.98 -17.55 -9.12
CA CYS A 181 -8.28 -16.35 -8.62
C CYS A 181 -6.74 -16.45 -8.83
N SER A 182 -6.21 -17.62 -9.17
CA SER A 182 -4.79 -17.88 -9.44
C SER A 182 -4.34 -17.61 -10.89
N ALA A 183 -5.16 -17.05 -11.79
CA ALA A 183 -4.78 -16.93 -13.21
C ALA A 183 -5.48 -15.82 -14.00
N ILE A 184 -5.54 -14.58 -13.49
CA ILE A 184 -5.82 -13.42 -14.35
C ILE A 184 -4.50 -12.75 -14.71
N GLY A 185 -3.73 -13.45 -15.54
CA GLY A 185 -2.61 -12.90 -16.29
C GLY A 185 -2.93 -13.08 -17.77
N VAL A 186 -3.23 -11.96 -18.44
CA VAL A 186 -3.02 -11.75 -19.88
C VAL A 186 -2.59 -10.31 -20.03
#